data_AF-A0A349CIZ3-F1
#
_entry.id   AF-A0A349CIZ3-F1
#
_cell.length_a   1.000
_cell.length_b   1.000
_cell.length_c   1.000
_cell.angle_alpha   90.00
_cell.angle_beta   90.00
_cell.angle_gamma   90.00
#
_symmetry.space_group_name_H-M   'P 1'
#
loop_
_entity.id
_entity.type
_entity.pdbx_description
1 polymer ?
#
loop_
_entity_poly.entity_id
_entity_poly.type
_entity_poly.pdbx_seq_one_letter_code
_entity_poly.pdbx_strand_id
1 'polypeptide(L)'
;MVVQIAESVYWVGVVDWSLTHFHGHELSTHRGSSYNAYLIIDEKVVLVDTVWTPFQDRLLENIREVIDPSKIDIVVANHAE
;
A
#
# COMPACT_ATOMS: atom_id res chain seq x y z
N MET A 1 9.57 3.97 -0.33
CA MET A 1 10.46 3.09 0.47
C MET A 1 9.82 1.73 0.43
N VAL A 2 10.35 0.84 -0.39
CA VAL A 2 9.90 -0.56 -0.42
C VAL A 2 10.65 -1.37 0.61
N VAL A 3 9.96 -2.30 1.27
CA VAL A 3 10.58 -3.24 2.23
C VAL A 3 10.20 -4.66 1.85
N GLN A 4 11.20 -5.51 1.63
CA GLN A 4 10.96 -6.94 1.50
C GLN A 4 10.72 -7.53 2.89
N ILE A 5 9.52 -8.05 3.13
CA ILE A 5 9.09 -8.57 4.45
C ILE A 5 9.20 -10.10 4.54
N ALA A 6 9.20 -10.78 3.39
CA ALA A 6 9.46 -12.20 3.25
C ALA A 6 10.02 -12.46 1.84
N GLU A 7 10.45 -13.69 1.57
CA GLU A 7 10.81 -14.09 0.21
C GLU A 7 9.68 -13.77 -0.76
N SER A 8 9.99 -13.03 -1.83
CA SER A 8 9.03 -12.57 -2.84
C SER A 8 7.85 -11.70 -2.38
N VAL A 9 7.82 -11.25 -1.12
CA VAL A 9 6.76 -10.38 -0.58
C VAL A 9 7.31 -9.02 -0.19
N TYR A 10 6.75 -7.97 -0.79
CA TYR A 10 7.19 -6.59 -0.62
C TYR A 10 6.07 -5.74 -0.04
N TRP A 11 6.36 -4.99 1.02
CA TRP A 11 5.52 -3.88 1.43
C TRP A 11 5.75 -2.70 0.47
N VAL A 12 4.66 -2.26 -0.18
CA VAL A 12 4.63 -1.14 -1.14
C VAL A 12 3.66 -0.03 -0.69
N GLY A 13 3.19 -0.09 0.55
CA GLY A 13 2.28 0.87 1.16
C GLY A 13 2.90 2.24 1.46
N VAL A 14 2.21 3.03 2.28
CA VAL A 14 2.63 4.38 2.66
C VAL A 14 2.45 4.61 4.16
N VAL A 15 3.40 5.31 4.75
CA VAL A 15 3.26 5.87 6.11
C VAL A 15 2.79 7.32 5.98
N ASP A 16 1.65 7.63 6.58
CA ASP A 16 1.12 8.98 6.65
C ASP A 16 1.34 9.56 8.05
N TRP A 17 2.46 10.26 8.20
CA TRP A 17 2.80 10.99 9.42
C TRP A 17 1.94 12.23 9.65
N SER A 18 1.28 12.74 8.60
CA SER A 18 0.47 13.95 8.66
C SER A 18 -0.97 13.71 9.11
N LEU A 19 -1.42 12.44 9.11
CA LEU A 19 -2.75 12.08 9.56
C LEU A 19 -2.94 12.45 11.04
N THR A 20 -3.92 13.30 11.29
CA THR A 20 -4.31 13.74 12.63
C THR A 20 -5.73 13.34 13.01
N HIS A 21 -6.59 13.06 12.02
CA HIS A 21 -7.97 12.68 12.21
C HIS A 21 -8.40 11.63 11.20
N PHE A 22 -9.26 10.72 11.62
CA PHE A 22 -9.85 9.65 10.82
C PHE A 22 -11.37 9.64 11.04
N HIS A 23 -12.15 9.33 10.00
CA HIS A 23 -13.62 9.45 9.99
C HIS A 23 -14.12 10.81 10.50
N GLY A 24 -13.66 11.89 9.87
CA GLY A 24 -13.99 13.24 10.31
C GLY A 24 -13.27 13.60 11.61
N HIS A 25 -13.99 13.62 12.74
CA HIS A 25 -13.43 13.92 14.07
C HIS A 25 -13.73 12.82 15.10
N GLU A 26 -14.21 11.66 14.65
CA GLU A 26 -14.55 10.54 15.54
C GLU A 26 -13.32 9.89 16.15
N LEU A 27 -12.20 9.88 15.41
CA LEU A 27 -10.93 9.35 15.88
C LEU A 27 -9.78 10.32 15.57
N SER A 28 -9.01 10.64 16.61
CA SER A 28 -7.78 11.44 16.48
C SER A 28 -6.56 10.54 16.53
N THR A 29 -5.60 10.77 15.63
CA THR A 29 -4.30 10.09 15.59
C THR A 29 -3.20 11.07 15.98
N HIS A 30 -2.40 10.74 16.99
CA HIS A 30 -1.32 11.62 17.47
C HIS A 30 0.08 11.21 16.99
N ARG A 31 0.15 10.17 16.14
CA ARG A 31 1.40 9.56 15.67
C ARG A 31 1.32 9.16 14.19
N GLY A 32 0.43 9.81 13.43
CA GLY A 32 0.10 9.39 12.07
C GLY A 32 -0.58 8.02 12.03
N SER A 33 -0.56 7.41 10.85
CA SER A 33 -0.95 6.03 10.60
C SER A 33 -0.21 5.49 9.36
N SER A 34 -0.52 4.27 8.93
CA SER A 34 -0.04 3.71 7.67
C SER A 34 -1.15 3.03 6.89
N TYR A 35 -1.02 3.07 5.56
CA TYR A 35 -1.84 2.31 4.61
C TYR A 35 -0.97 1.20 4.05
N ASN A 36 -1.21 -0.03 4.51
CA ASN A 36 -0.36 -1.17 4.15
C ASN A 36 -0.89 -1.82 2.87
N ALA A 37 -0.04 -1.88 1.84
CA ALA A 37 -0.28 -2.62 0.62
C ALA A 37 0.91 -3.56 0.38
N TYR A 38 0.65 -4.75 -0.14
CA TYR A 38 1.66 -5.78 -0.32
C TYR A 38 1.69 -6.28 -1.76
N LEU A 39 2.88 -6.40 -2.33
CA LEU A 39 3.12 -6.94 -3.65
C LEU A 39 3.82 -8.29 -3.51
N ILE A 40 3.19 -9.34 -4.04
CA ILE A 40 3.69 -10.71 -4.04
C ILE A 40 4.12 -11.07 -5.46
N ILE A 41 5.36 -11.50 -5.63
CA ILE A 41 5.96 -11.85 -6.93
C ILE A 41 6.22 -13.35 -7.01
N ASP A 42 5.31 -14.07 -7.66
CA ASP A 42 5.46 -15.52 -7.92
C ASP A 42 5.10 -15.81 -9.40
N GLU A 43 4.66 -17.04 -9.72
CA GLU A 43 4.05 -17.38 -11.01
C GLU A 43 2.94 -16.38 -11.42
N LYS A 44 2.28 -15.80 -10.42
CA LYS A 44 1.35 -14.67 -10.55
C LYS A 44 1.81 -13.51 -9.68
N VAL A 45 1.64 -12.30 -10.21
CA VAL A 45 1.87 -11.06 -9.49
C VAL A 45 0.58 -10.60 -8.84
N VAL A 46 0.57 -10.49 -7.51
CA VAL A 46 -0.61 -10.14 -6.73
C VAL A 46 -0.35 -8.87 -5.93
N LEU A 47 -1.23 -7.89 -6.08
CA LEU A 47 -1.32 -6.73 -5.20
C LEU A 47 -2.43 -6.96 -4.16
N VAL A 48 -2.08 -6.92 -2.87
CA VAL A 48 -3.02 -7.00 -1.76
C VAL A 48 -3.25 -5.62 -1.17
N ASP A 49 -4.51 -5.19 -1.26
CA ASP A 49 -5.02 -3.85 -0.93
C ASP A 49 -4.29 -2.72 -1.66
N THR A 50 -4.72 -1.49 -1.37
CA THR A 50 -4.14 -0.27 -1.91
C THR A 50 -3.98 0.76 -0.79
N VAL A 51 -3.69 2.01 -1.14
CA VAL A 51 -3.56 3.11 -0.19
C VAL A 51 -4.67 4.14 -0.43
N TRP A 52 -4.85 5.05 0.53
CA TRP A 52 -5.76 6.19 0.35
C TRP A 52 -5.39 7.00 -0.90
N THR A 53 -6.39 7.43 -1.67
CA THR A 53 -6.27 8.07 -3.00
C THR A 53 -5.20 9.17 -3.12
N PRO A 54 -5.00 10.09 -2.14
CA PRO A 54 -3.94 11.09 -2.24
C PRO A 54 -2.53 10.52 -2.34
N PHE A 55 -2.33 9.25 -1.94
CA PHE A 55 -1.07 8.54 -2.01
C PHE A 55 -0.97 7.58 -3.21
N GLN A 56 -1.91 7.61 -4.17
CA GLN A 56 -1.92 6.70 -5.32
C GLN A 56 -0.61 6.74 -6.13
N ASP A 57 -0.05 7.93 -6.34
CA ASP A 57 1.18 8.09 -7.11
C ASP A 57 2.37 7.48 -6.37
N ARG A 58 2.39 7.64 -5.03
CA ARG A 58 3.41 7.03 -4.19
C ARG A 58 3.32 5.50 -4.17
N LEU A 59 2.10 4.94 -4.15
CA LEU A 59 1.91 3.49 -4.31
C LEU A 59 2.47 3.01 -5.65
N LEU A 60 2.15 3.71 -6.75
CA LEU A 60 2.66 3.35 -8.08
C LEU A 60 4.18 3.51 -8.18
N GLU A 61 4.78 4.52 -7.56
CA GLU A 61 6.23 4.67 -7.45
C GLU A 61 6.86 3.49 -6.70
N ASN A 62 6.32 3.12 -5.54
CA ASN A 62 6.82 1.98 -4.76
C ASN A 62 6.70 0.66 -5.55
N ILE A 63 5.57 0.43 -6.25
CA ILE A 63 5.43 -0.77 -7.09
C ILE A 63 6.47 -0.78 -8.20
N ARG A 64 6.75 0.37 -8.84
CA ARG A 64 7.77 0.53 -9.90
C ARG A 64 9.20 0.26 -9.43
N GLU A 65 9.49 0.41 -8.14
CA GLU A 65 10.79 0.01 -7.57
C GLU A 65 10.98 -1.53 -7.61
N VAL A 66 9.89 -2.31 -7.66
CA VAL A 66 9.92 -3.77 -7.68
C VAL A 66 9.68 -4.33 -9.08
N ILE A 67 8.62 -3.90 -9.76
CA ILE A 67 8.21 -4.38 -11.09
C ILE A 67 7.51 -3.31 -11.93
N ASP A 68 7.29 -3.57 -13.22
CA ASP A 68 6.31 -2.80 -14.01
C ASP A 68 4.87 -3.09 -13.52
N PRO A 69 4.10 -2.09 -13.06
CA PRO A 69 2.73 -2.27 -12.59
C PRO A 69 1.79 -2.96 -13.61
N SER A 70 2.10 -2.87 -14.91
CA SER A 70 1.32 -3.54 -15.96
C SER A 70 1.37 -5.08 -15.85
N LYS A 71 2.32 -5.63 -15.10
CA LYS A 71 2.49 -7.07 -14.86
C LYS A 71 1.64 -7.61 -13.71
N ILE A 72 0.90 -6.76 -12.98
CA ILE A 72 0.02 -7.21 -11.91
C ILE A 72 -1.12 -8.04 -12.51
N ASP A 73 -1.19 -9.32 -12.15
CA ASP A 73 -2.25 -10.21 -12.60
C ASP A 73 -3.53 -10.06 -11.77
N ILE A 74 -3.39 -9.84 -10.46
CA ILE A 74 -4.50 -9.89 -9.50
C ILE A 74 -4.40 -8.73 -8.52
N VAL A 75 -5.54 -8.11 -8.24
CA VAL A 75 -5.71 -7.20 -7.10
C VAL A 75 -6.68 -7.84 -6.11
N VAL A 76 -6.21 -8.08 -4.89
CA VAL A 76 -7.04 -8.52 -3.76
C VAL A 76 -7.43 -7.29 -2.97
N ALA A 77 -8.73 -6.99 -2.92
CA ALA A 77 -9.27 -5.97 -2.02
C ALA A 77 -9.91 -6.67 -0.81
N ASN A 78 -9.24 -6.63 0.33
CA ASN A 78 -9.76 -7.20 1.57
C ASN A 78 -10.90 -6.35 2.13
N HIS A 79 -10.84 -5.04 1.93
CA HIS A 79 -11.82 -4.08 2.43
C HIS A 79 -11.98 -2.89 1.48
N ALA A 80 -13.17 -2.30 1.47
CA ALA A 80 -13.47 -1.05 0.80
C ALA A 80 -14.21 -0.14 1.79
N GLU A 81 -13.58 0.99 2.12
CA GLU A 81 -14.10 2.01 3.05
C GLU A 81 -15.25 2.83 2.44
#